data_AF-A0A6H1REY7-F1
#
_entry.id   AF-A0A6H1REY7-F1
#
_cell.length_a   1.000
_cell.length_b   1.000
_cell.length_c   1.000
_cell.angle_alpha   90.00
_cell.angle_beta   90.00
_cell.angle_gamma   90.00
#
_symmetry.space_group_name_H-M   'P 1'
#
loop_
_entity.id
_entity.type
_entity.pdbx_description
1 polymer ?
#
loop_
_entity_poly.entity_id
_entity_poly.type
_entity_poly.pdbx_seq_one_letter_code
_entity_poly.pdbx_strand_id
1 'polypeptide(L)'
;MKFDGDRVAIRDSKYRRDPSNDLLLEPIISVPAVDWPVVLAEVAGRAPAGSNRAIKVARHPDGGASIRVMPVGEFTLSYTASEWDAFVAGVRNGEFDLPTKAQPGA
;
A
#
# COMPACT_ATOMS: atom_id res chain seq x y z
N MET A 1 -3.13 3.48 -6.88
CA MET A 1 -2.47 4.34 -5.88
C MET A 1 -2.66 5.79 -6.27
N LYS A 2 -2.78 6.72 -5.32
CA LYS A 2 -2.75 8.16 -5.59
C LYS A 2 -1.73 8.82 -4.67
N PHE A 3 -0.87 9.65 -5.23
CA PHE A 3 0.00 10.55 -4.46
C PHE A 3 -0.70 11.89 -4.27
N ASP A 4 -0.65 12.41 -3.05
CA ASP A 4 -1.24 13.67 -2.64
C ASP A 4 -0.21 14.47 -1.82
N GLY A 5 0.89 14.86 -2.46
CA GLY A 5 1.94 15.71 -1.88
C GLY A 5 2.70 15.12 -0.69
N ASP A 6 2.08 15.10 0.48
CA ASP A 6 2.62 14.55 1.71
C ASP A 6 2.12 13.15 2.02
N ARG A 7 1.18 12.60 1.23
CA ARG A 7 0.61 11.26 1.47
C ARG A 7 0.48 10.39 0.22
N VAL A 8 0.51 9.09 0.43
CA VAL A 8 0.20 8.05 -0.55
C VAL A 8 -1.07 7.32 -0.12
N ALA A 9 -2.08 7.34 -0.98
CA ALA A 9 -3.33 6.61 -0.80
C ALA A 9 -3.33 5.32 -1.62
N ILE A 10 -3.47 4.20 -0.94
CA ILE A 10 -3.73 2.88 -1.52
C ILE A 10 -5.22 2.61 -1.38
N ARG A 11 -5.89 2.25 -2.48
CA ARG A 11 -7.34 1.99 -2.51
C ARG A 11 -7.59 0.54 -2.87
N ASP A 12 -8.64 -0.05 -2.31
CA ASP A 12 -9.14 -1.34 -2.78
C ASP A 12 -10.04 -1.18 -4.01
N SER A 13 -9.45 -1.14 -5.20
CA SER A 13 -10.21 -0.97 -6.44
C SER A 13 -11.18 -2.13 -6.72
N LYS A 14 -11.00 -3.31 -6.10
CA LYS A 14 -11.92 -4.44 -6.26
C LYS A 14 -13.20 -4.26 -5.44
N TYR A 15 -13.18 -3.41 -4.41
CA TYR A 15 -14.37 -3.03 -3.65
C TYR A 15 -15.44 -2.43 -4.57
N ARG A 16 -15.02 -1.69 -5.61
CA ARG A 16 -15.93 -1.09 -6.60
C ARG A 16 -16.52 -2.10 -7.60
N ARG A 17 -16.02 -3.35 -7.64
CA ARG A 17 -16.51 -4.37 -8.58
C ARG A 17 -17.83 -4.99 -8.14
N ASP A 18 -18.13 -4.94 -6.85
CA ASP A 18 -19.44 -5.32 -6.33
C ASP A 18 -20.34 -4.07 -6.32
N PRO A 19 -21.41 -4.02 -7.13
CA PRO A 19 -22.31 -2.88 -7.19
C PRO A 19 -23.14 -2.70 -5.90
N SER A 20 -23.14 -3.68 -5.01
CA SER A 20 -23.85 -3.63 -3.72
C SER A 20 -23.07 -2.88 -2.64
N ASN A 21 -21.79 -2.59 -2.89
CA ASN A 21 -20.92 -1.93 -1.94
C ASN A 21 -21.18 -0.41 -1.90
N ASP A 22 -21.18 0.16 -0.69
CA ASP A 22 -21.21 1.61 -0.50
C ASP A 22 -19.83 2.20 -0.80
N LEU A 23 -19.71 2.90 -1.93
CA LEU A 23 -18.44 3.49 -2.37
C LEU A 23 -17.86 4.52 -1.37
N LEU A 24 -18.66 5.06 -0.43
CA LEU A 24 -18.17 5.90 0.66
C LEU A 24 -17.35 5.12 1.69
N LEU A 25 -17.55 3.80 1.77
CA LEU A 25 -16.82 2.88 2.64
C LEU A 25 -15.66 2.19 1.92
N GLU A 26 -15.29 2.64 0.71
CA GLU A 26 -14.15 2.10 -0.02
C GLU A 26 -12.91 2.11 0.90
N PRO A 27 -12.28 0.94 1.16
CA PRO A 27 -11.07 0.89 1.96
C PRO A 27 -9.95 1.70 1.31
N ILE A 28 -9.54 2.79 1.97
CA ILE A 28 -8.39 3.60 1.60
C ILE A 28 -7.40 3.66 2.76
N ILE A 29 -6.18 3.19 2.50
CA ILE A 29 -5.04 3.29 3.42
C ILE A 29 -4.21 4.49 3.00
N SER A 30 -3.93 5.39 3.95
CA SER A 30 -3.17 6.61 3.69
C SER A 30 -1.87 6.61 4.49
N VAL A 31 -0.75 6.58 3.78
CA VAL A 31 0.61 6.53 4.34
C VAL A 31 1.32 7.86 4.12
N PRO A 32 2.04 8.42 5.10
CA PRO A 32 2.90 9.58 4.87
C PRO A 32 3.93 9.29 3.77
N ALA A 33 4.10 10.20 2.82
CA ALA A 33 5.04 10.06 1.71
C ALA A 33 6.48 9.84 2.19
N VAL A 34 6.85 10.44 3.34
CA VAL A 34 8.16 10.26 3.97
C VAL A 34 8.41 8.82 4.44
N ASP A 35 7.36 8.10 4.83
CA ASP A 35 7.45 6.71 5.28
C ASP A 35 7.31 5.71 4.13
N TRP A 36 6.80 6.16 2.99
CA TRP A 36 6.47 5.31 1.86
C TRP A 36 7.65 4.51 1.31
N PRO A 37 8.87 5.06 1.15
CA PRO A 37 10.03 4.27 0.73
C PRO A 37 10.37 3.13 1.70
N VAL A 38 10.19 3.34 3.02
CA VAL A 38 10.44 2.32 4.04
C VAL A 38 9.38 1.22 3.95
N VAL A 39 8.13 1.58 3.70
CA VAL A 39 7.04 0.63 3.41
C VAL A 39 7.40 -0.24 2.20
N LEU A 40 7.79 0.37 1.08
CA LEU A 40 8.17 -0.36 -0.13
C LEU A 40 9.40 -1.24 0.07
N ALA A 41 10.37 -0.81 0.88
CA ALA A 41 11.54 -1.61 1.23
C ALA A 41 11.14 -2.86 2.02
N GLU A 42 10.27 -2.73 3.03
CA GLU A 42 9.77 -3.86 3.81
C GLU A 42 8.97 -4.83 2.94
N VAL A 43 8.03 -4.34 2.13
CA VAL A 43 7.20 -5.17 1.23
C VAL A 43 8.06 -5.92 0.21
N ALA A 44 9.13 -5.31 -0.31
CA ALA A 44 10.04 -5.96 -1.24
C ALA A 44 10.94 -7.03 -0.60
N GLY A 45 11.00 -7.08 0.74
CA GLY A 45 11.99 -7.87 1.50
C GLY A 45 13.39 -7.23 1.52
N ARG A 46 13.50 -5.93 1.21
CA ARG A 46 14.75 -5.14 1.27
C ARG A 46 15.02 -4.57 2.66
N ALA A 47 14.01 -4.55 3.53
CA ALA A 47 14.12 -4.21 4.94
C ALA A 47 13.45 -5.29 5.81
N PRO A 48 13.86 -5.47 7.07
CA PRO A 48 13.20 -6.39 8.00
C PRO A 48 11.72 -6.06 8.21
N ALA A 49 10.89 -7.08 8.45
CA ALA A 49 9.48 -6.89 8.81
C ALA A 49 9.34 -6.01 10.09
N GLY A 50 8.41 -5.06 10.07
CA GLY A 50 8.22 -4.09 11.15
C GLY A 50 9.21 -2.91 11.15
N SER A 51 10.01 -2.75 10.08
CA SER A 51 10.90 -1.59 9.93
C SER A 51 10.13 -0.30 9.66
N ASN A 52 9.00 -0.40 8.96
CA ASN A 52 8.11 0.73 8.75
C ASN A 52 7.15 0.89 9.95
N ARG A 53 6.75 2.13 10.26
CA ARG A 53 5.79 2.42 11.34
C ARG A 53 4.44 2.90 10.85
N ALA A 54 4.27 3.02 9.53
CA ALA A 54 3.07 3.57 8.92
C ALA A 54 1.99 2.50 8.67
N ILE A 55 2.42 1.26 8.37
CA ILE A 55 1.54 0.13 8.13
C ILE A 55 2.02 -1.13 8.86
N LYS A 56 1.08 -2.02 9.14
CA LYS A 56 1.36 -3.39 9.51
C LYS A 56 1.03 -4.29 8.34
N VAL A 57 1.99 -5.12 7.95
CA VAL A 57 1.81 -6.20 6.97
C VAL A 57 1.67 -7.51 7.74
N ALA A 58 0.57 -8.23 7.54
CA ALA A 58 0.34 -9.55 8.11
C ALA A 58 0.27 -10.58 6.97
N ARG A 59 1.23 -11.51 6.93
CA ARG A 59 1.22 -12.64 5.97
C ARG A 59 0.29 -13.73 6.47
N HIS A 60 -0.50 -14.30 5.57
CA HIS A 60 -1.43 -15.37 5.86
C HIS A 60 -0.84 -16.74 5.46
N PRO A 61 -1.26 -17.86 6.09
CA PRO A 61 -0.77 -19.20 5.73
C PRO A 61 -1.10 -19.62 4.29
N ASP A 62 -2.12 -19.02 3.68
CA ASP A 62 -2.53 -19.27 2.29
C ASP A 62 -1.66 -18.52 1.25
N GLY A 63 -0.65 -17.76 1.70
CA GLY A 63 0.22 -16.95 0.84
C GLY A 63 -0.28 -15.53 0.58
N GLY A 64 -1.51 -15.20 1.01
CA GLY A 64 -2.06 -13.84 0.98
C GLY A 64 -1.48 -12.91 2.05
N ALA A 65 -1.94 -11.67 2.06
CA ALA A 65 -1.55 -10.70 3.07
C ALA A 65 -2.68 -9.72 3.40
N SER A 66 -2.62 -9.18 4.62
CA SER A 66 -3.40 -8.01 5.02
C SER A 66 -2.48 -6.82 5.29
N ILE A 67 -2.85 -5.65 4.80
CA ILE A 67 -2.22 -4.36 5.14
C ILE A 67 -3.18 -3.51 5.96
N ARG A 68 -2.70 -2.89 7.02
CA ARG A 68 -3.47 -1.94 7.86
C ARG A 68 -2.62 -0.74 8.26
N VAL A 69 -3.20 0.47 8.30
CA VAL A 69 -2.53 1.67 8.86
C VAL A 69 -2.25 1.49 10.35
N MET A 70 -1.09 1.97 10.81
CA MET A 70 -0.70 2.01 12.23
C MET A 70 -0.86 3.41 12.84
N PRO A 71 -1.07 3.53 14.17
CA PRO A 71 -1.29 2.43 15.14
C PRO A 71 -2.72 1.87 15.10
N VAL A 72 -3.69 2.64 14.59
CA VAL A 72 -5.08 2.20 14.40
C VAL A 72 -5.55 2.66 13.02
N GLY A 73 -5.73 1.70 12.12
CA GLY A 73 -6.42 1.92 10.85
C GLY A 73 -7.85 1.38 10.91
N GLU A 74 -8.82 2.12 10.40
CA GLU A 74 -10.21 1.66 10.27
C GLU A 74 -10.33 0.56 9.20
N PHE A 75 -9.54 0.69 8.14
CA PHE A 75 -9.58 -0.19 6.99
C PHE A 75 -8.39 -1.15 6.93
N THR A 76 -8.66 -2.37 6.45
CA THR A 76 -7.66 -3.39 6.16
C THR A 76 -7.78 -3.77 4.69
N LEU A 77 -6.67 -3.71 3.95
CA LEU A 77 -6.60 -4.18 2.57
C LEU A 77 -6.16 -5.64 2.58
N SER A 78 -7.02 -6.52 2.07
CA SER A 78 -6.75 -7.96 1.99
C SER A 78 -6.35 -8.36 0.58
N TYR A 79 -5.26 -9.10 0.45
CA TYR A 79 -4.70 -9.59 -0.81
C TYR A 79 -4.76 -11.12 -0.81
N THR A 80 -5.23 -11.70 -1.91
CA THR A 80 -5.01 -13.13 -2.19
C THR A 80 -3.51 -13.39 -2.40
N ALA A 81 -3.10 -14.66 -2.45
CA ALA A 81 -1.70 -15.01 -2.75
C ALA A 81 -1.23 -14.40 -4.08
N SER A 82 -2.01 -14.55 -5.15
CA SER A 82 -1.66 -14.01 -6.47
C SER A 82 -1.66 -12.49 -6.53
N GLU A 83 -2.62 -11.83 -5.85
CA GLU A 83 -2.64 -10.37 -5.73
C GLU A 83 -1.42 -9.86 -4.97
N TRP A 84 -1.02 -10.56 -3.90
CA TRP A 84 0.15 -10.18 -3.12
C TRP A 84 1.44 -10.34 -3.92
N ASP A 85 1.63 -11.47 -4.61
CA ASP A 85 2.83 -11.70 -5.42
C ASP A 85 2.95 -10.65 -6.54
N ALA A 86 1.84 -10.31 -7.19
CA ALA A 86 1.79 -9.24 -8.18
C ALA A 86 2.11 -7.87 -7.55
N PHE A 87 1.58 -7.58 -6.36
CA PHE A 87 1.89 -6.35 -5.64
C PHE A 87 3.38 -6.25 -5.32
N VAL A 88 3.98 -7.31 -4.75
CA VAL A 88 5.43 -7.35 -4.46
C VAL A 88 6.27 -7.22 -5.73
N ALA A 89 5.85 -7.83 -6.84
CA ALA A 89 6.53 -7.69 -8.12
C ALA A 89 6.53 -6.23 -8.61
N GLY A 90 5.38 -5.56 -8.59
CA GLY A 90 5.30 -4.14 -8.96
C GLY A 90 6.12 -3.24 -8.04
N VAL A 91 6.17 -3.53 -6.73
CA VAL A 91 7.03 -2.82 -5.76
C VAL A 91 8.51 -3.00 -6.08
N ARG A 92 8.92 -4.19 -6.53
CA ARG A 92 10.31 -4.44 -6.96
C ARG A 92 10.65 -3.75 -8.28
N ASN A 93 9.66 -3.62 -9.16
CA ASN A 93 9.79 -2.90 -10.44
C ASN A 93 9.73 -1.37 -10.29
N GLY A 94 9.48 -0.84 -9.09
CA GLY A 94 9.39 0.60 -8.84
C GLY A 94 8.07 1.24 -9.30
N GLU A 95 7.05 0.45 -9.62
CA GLU A 95 5.73 0.96 -10.08
C GLU A 95 5.00 1.81 -9.03
N PHE A 96 5.41 1.66 -7.77
CA PHE A 96 4.84 2.38 -6.63
C PHE A 96 5.77 3.46 -6.08
N ASP A 97 6.95 3.69 -6.68
CA ASP A 97 7.86 4.72 -6.20
C ASP A 97 7.18 6.09 -6.29
N LEU A 98 7.51 6.97 -5.33
CA LEU A 98 7.04 8.34 -5.42
C LEU A 98 7.57 8.95 -6.72
N PRO A 99 6.76 9.73 -7.45
CA PRO A 99 7.28 10.47 -8.58
C PRO A 99 8.45 11.31 -8.07
N THR A 100 9.66 11.07 -8.61
CA THR A 100 10.80 11.93 -8.35
C THR A 100 10.32 13.35 -8.61
N LYS A 101 10.38 14.20 -7.58
CA LYS A 101 9.95 15.60 -7.69
C LYS A 101 10.57 16.14 -8.97
N ALA A 102 9.74 16.44 -9.98
CA ALA A 102 10.23 17.08 -11.18
C ALA A 102 11.02 18.29 -10.73
N GLN A 103 12.29 18.31 -11.12
CA GLN A 103 13.19 19.43 -10.91
C GLN A 103 12.45 20.72 -11.28
N PRO A 104 12.56 21.82 -10.51
CA PRO A 104 11.96 23.07 -10.92
C PRO A 104 12.57 23.42 -12.28
N GLY A 105 11.75 23.39 -13.33
CA GLY A 105 12.13 23.89 -14.63
C GLY A 105 12.31 25.40 -14.51
N ALA A 106 13.54 25.81 -14.82
CA ALA A 106 14.07 27.15 -15.11
C ALA A 106 13.11 28.35 -15.08
#